data_AF-A0A6I9NH96-F1
#
_entry.id   AF-A0A6I9NH96-F1
#
_cell.length_a   1.000
_cell.length_b   1.000
_cell.length_c   1.000
_cell.angle_alpha   90.00
_cell.angle_beta   90.00
_cell.angle_gamma   90.00
#
_symmetry.space_group_name_H-M   'P 1'
#
loop_
_entity.id
_entity.type
_entity.pdbx_description
1 polymer ?
#
loop_
_entity_poly.entity_id
_entity_poly.type
_entity_poly.pdbx_seq_one_letter_code
_entity_poly.pdbx_strand_id
1 'polypeptide(L)'
;MVLSRSAVSRLISSGCGCYSDDAPDDMVLGRCFTSLGVPITHSPLFHQAQPYDYSEATQQAISFHKHWNIDPVVVYKHWLQDTQPRDEL
;
A
#
# COMPACT_ATOMS: atom_id res chain seq x y z
N MET A 1 0.70 0.78 0.67
CA MET A 1 2.16 0.49 0.59
C MET A 1 2.38 -0.95 1.01
N VAL A 2 3.31 -1.67 0.38
CA VAL A 2 3.74 -3.00 0.82
C VAL A 2 5.26 -2.97 0.95
N LEU A 3 5.79 -3.55 2.03
CA LEU A 3 7.21 -3.54 2.35
C LEU A 3 7.70 -4.97 2.54
N SER A 4 8.88 -5.27 2.00
CA SER A 4 9.54 -6.54 2.27
C SER A 4 10.14 -6.54 3.69
N ARG A 5 10.27 -7.72 4.30
CA ARG A 5 10.89 -7.87 5.61
C ARG A 5 12.31 -7.29 5.65
N SER A 6 13.07 -7.45 4.57
CA SER A 6 14.44 -6.93 4.46
C SER A 6 14.48 -5.40 4.40
N ALA A 7 13.55 -4.76 3.68
CA ALA A 7 13.43 -3.30 3.66
C ALA A 7 13.08 -2.75 5.04
N VAL A 8 12.12 -3.36 5.75
CA VAL A 8 11.75 -2.98 7.12
C VAL A 8 12.94 -3.12 8.08
N SER A 9 13.68 -4.23 8.01
CA SER A 9 14.86 -4.43 8.84
C SER A 9 15.92 -3.35 8.62
N ARG A 10 16.16 -2.92 7.37
CA ARG A 10 17.08 -1.82 7.06
C ARG A 10 16.58 -0.49 7.61
N LEU A 11 15.28 -0.21 7.47
CA LEU A 11 14.66 1.01 7.98
C LEU A 11 14.84 1.13 9.50
N ILE A 12 14.50 0.08 10.26
CA ILE A 12 14.62 0.09 11.73
C ILE A 12 16.07 0.28 12.17
N SER A 13 17.02 -0.40 11.52
CA SER A 13 18.45 -0.27 11.85
C SER A 13 19.07 1.08 11.46
N SER A 14 18.39 1.90 10.66
CA SER A 14 18.91 3.18 10.18
C SER A 14 18.80 4.33 11.19
N GLY A 15 17.98 4.17 12.23
CA GLY A 15 17.60 5.28 13.11
C GLY A 15 16.65 6.30 12.49
N CYS A 16 16.07 6.01 11.32
CA CYS A 16 14.98 6.81 10.76
C CYS A 16 13.81 6.92 11.75
N GLY A 17 13.23 8.12 11.86
CA GLY A 17 12.05 8.36 12.67
C GLY A 17 11.30 9.62 12.20
N CYS A 18 10.05 9.73 12.63
CA CYS A 18 9.23 10.92 12.41
C CYS A 18 9.79 12.10 13.20
N TYR A 19 9.73 13.30 12.62
CA TYR A 19 10.24 14.52 13.26
C TYR A 19 9.23 15.17 14.23
N SER A 20 7.99 14.70 14.22
CA SER A 20 6.89 15.10 15.10
C SER A 20 5.79 14.04 15.03
N ASP A 21 4.87 14.04 16.00
CA ASP A 21 3.72 13.12 16.03
C ASP A 21 2.76 13.34 14.84
N ASP A 22 2.65 14.59 14.34
CA ASP A 22 1.83 14.94 13.17
C ASP A 22 2.60 14.88 11.84
N ALA A 23 3.78 14.25 11.83
CA ALA A 23 4.53 14.12 10.58
C ALA A 23 3.77 13.19 9.60
N PRO A 24 3.78 13.49 8.29
CA PRO A 24 3.20 12.60 7.29
C PRO A 24 4.09 11.35 7.14
N ASP A 25 3.68 10.26 7.79
CA ASP A 25 4.44 9.02 7.86
C ASP A 25 4.88 8.48 6.50
N ASP A 26 4.01 8.55 5.49
CA ASP A 26 4.30 8.06 4.13
C ASP A 26 5.43 8.84 3.45
N MET A 27 5.46 10.15 3.62
CA MET A 27 6.55 11.01 3.14
C MET A 27 7.85 10.75 3.91
N VAL A 28 7.78 10.53 5.22
CA VAL A 28 8.95 10.20 6.06
C VAL A 28 9.54 8.86 5.63
N LEU A 29 8.70 7.83 5.47
CA LEU A 29 9.10 6.52 4.94
C LEU A 29 9.76 6.66 3.56
N GLY A 30 9.17 7.45 2.66
CA GLY A 30 9.73 7.73 1.34
C GLY A 30 11.13 8.35 1.38
N ARG A 31 11.31 9.37 2.24
CA ARG A 31 12.61 10.01 2.47
C ARG A 31 13.64 9.01 3.04
N CYS A 32 13.25 8.22 4.04
CA CYS A 32 14.15 7.28 4.68
C CYS A 32 14.62 6.18 3.73
N PHE A 33 13.72 5.55 2.97
CA PHE A 33 14.11 4.56 1.98
C PHE A 33 15.01 5.17 0.89
N THR A 34 14.72 6.39 0.45
CA THR A 34 15.57 7.13 -0.49
C THR A 34 16.99 7.33 0.09
N SER A 35 17.11 7.76 1.35
CA SER A 35 18.40 7.95 2.02
C SER A 35 19.20 6.65 2.21
N LEU A 36 18.50 5.52 2.32
CA LEU A 36 19.08 4.18 2.48
C LEU A 36 19.40 3.50 1.15
N GLY A 37 19.12 4.16 0.01
CA GLY A 37 19.26 3.57 -1.32
C GLY A 37 18.35 2.36 -1.56
N VAL A 38 17.23 2.27 -0.83
CA VAL A 38 16.21 1.24 -1.02
C VAL A 38 15.21 1.75 -2.06
N PRO A 39 15.02 1.05 -3.20
CA PRO A 39 14.13 1.52 -4.25
C PRO A 39 12.67 1.48 -3.82
N ILE A 40 11.93 2.51 -4.19
CA ILE A 40 10.47 2.57 -4.05
C ILE A 40 9.88 2.47 -5.47
N THR A 41 9.10 1.42 -5.71
CA THR A 41 8.46 1.20 -7.01
C THR A 41 6.99 1.53 -6.93
N HIS A 42 6.53 2.45 -7.78
CA HIS A 42 5.11 2.73 -7.96
C HIS A 42 4.44 1.57 -8.71
N SER A 43 3.24 1.18 -8.29
CA SER A 43 2.39 0.23 -9.01
C SER A 43 0.99 0.82 -9.17
N PRO A 44 0.43 0.84 -10.39
CA PRO A 44 -0.92 1.36 -10.64
C PRO A 44 -2.02 0.50 -10.00
N LEU A 45 -1.70 -0.67 -9.45
CA LEU A 45 -2.66 -1.57 -8.82
C LEU A 45 -3.01 -1.19 -7.37
N PHE A 46 -2.29 -0.22 -6.77
CA PHE A 46 -2.58 0.32 -5.45
C PHE A 46 -3.39 1.61 -5.58
N HIS A 47 -4.67 1.56 -5.17
CA HIS A 47 -5.58 2.68 -5.31
C HIS A 47 -5.74 3.44 -4.00
N GLN A 48 -5.68 4.77 -4.07
CA GLN A 48 -5.80 5.67 -2.92
C GLN A 48 -7.26 6.06 -2.61
N ALA A 49 -8.18 5.81 -3.55
CA ALA A 49 -9.58 6.16 -3.42
C ALA A 49 -10.48 4.91 -3.32
N GLN A 50 -11.80 5.09 -3.39
CA GLN A 50 -12.76 4.00 -3.45
C GLN A 50 -12.84 3.44 -4.89
N PRO A 51 -13.28 2.19 -5.10
CA PRO A 51 -13.33 1.59 -6.44
C PRO A 51 -14.09 2.42 -7.48
N TYR A 52 -15.21 3.04 -7.09
CA TYR A 52 -16.07 3.82 -7.98
C TYR A 52 -15.48 5.17 -8.42
N ASP A 53 -14.38 5.62 -7.82
CA ASP A 53 -13.70 6.85 -8.22
C ASP A 53 -12.82 6.66 -9.47
N TYR A 54 -12.74 5.42 -10.01
CA TYR A 54 -11.91 5.06 -11.16
C TYR A 54 -12.76 4.69 -12.39
N SER A 55 -12.33 5.13 -13.58
CA SER A 55 -13.10 4.99 -14.84
C SER A 55 -12.95 3.64 -15.56
N GLU A 56 -11.96 2.83 -15.20
CA GLU A 56 -11.65 1.56 -15.85
C GLU A 56 -11.84 0.36 -14.91
N ALA A 57 -11.98 -0.83 -15.50
CA ALA A 57 -12.08 -2.07 -14.75
C ALA A 57 -10.80 -2.27 -13.91
N THR A 58 -10.93 -2.12 -12.60
CA THR A 58 -9.92 -2.43 -11.58
C THR A 58 -9.69 -3.94 -11.43
N GLN A 59 -9.76 -4.69 -12.53
CA GLN A 59 -9.46 -6.12 -12.59
C GLN A 59 -7.99 -6.27 -12.18
N GLN A 60 -7.76 -6.87 -11.01
CA GLN A 60 -6.45 -7.05 -10.34
C GLN A 60 -5.99 -5.89 -9.42
N ALA A 61 -6.91 -5.07 -8.89
CA ALA A 61 -6.56 -4.18 -7.79
C ALA A 61 -5.94 -4.95 -6.61
N ILE A 62 -4.88 -4.39 -6.01
CA ILE A 62 -4.25 -4.93 -4.80
C ILE A 62 -4.85 -4.27 -3.55
N SER A 63 -5.27 -3.01 -3.63
CA SER A 63 -5.88 -2.30 -2.51
C SER A 63 -6.70 -1.10 -2.95
N PHE A 64 -7.62 -0.68 -2.07
CA PHE A 64 -8.33 0.59 -2.05
C PHE A 64 -8.16 1.21 -0.64
N HIS A 65 -8.06 2.53 -0.54
CA HIS A 65 -7.72 3.18 0.73
C HIS A 65 -8.87 4.00 1.35
N LYS A 66 -9.84 4.43 0.55
CA LYS A 66 -10.98 5.21 1.03
C LYS A 66 -12.19 4.31 1.32
N HIS A 67 -12.64 4.34 2.58
CA HIS A 67 -13.75 3.52 3.09
C HIS A 67 -14.94 4.36 3.59
N TRP A 68 -15.00 5.64 3.22
CA TRP A 68 -16.07 6.53 3.65
C TRP A 68 -17.38 6.21 2.93
N ASN A 69 -18.47 6.03 3.70
CA ASN A 69 -19.81 5.78 3.17
C ASN A 69 -19.92 4.54 2.25
N ILE A 70 -19.09 3.52 2.51
CA ILE A 70 -19.07 2.25 1.78
C ILE A 70 -18.76 1.11 2.75
N ASP A 71 -19.31 -0.08 2.50
CA ASP A 71 -19.00 -1.28 3.30
C ASP A 71 -17.66 -1.88 2.84
N PRO A 72 -16.60 -1.83 3.67
CA PRO A 72 -15.27 -2.35 3.31
C PRO A 72 -15.27 -3.87 3.10
N VAL A 73 -16.15 -4.61 3.75
CA VAL A 73 -16.25 -6.07 3.61
C VAL A 73 -16.84 -6.43 2.25
N VAL A 74 -17.86 -5.70 1.80
CA VAL A 74 -18.43 -5.87 0.46
C VAL A 74 -17.40 -5.52 -0.61
N VAL A 75 -16.64 -4.43 -0.44
CA VAL A 75 -15.54 -4.05 -1.33
C VAL A 75 -14.50 -5.16 -1.41
N TYR A 76 -14.04 -5.67 -0.27
CA TYR A 76 -13.07 -6.76 -0.24
C TYR A 76 -13.57 -7.99 -0.98
N LYS A 77 -14.78 -8.47 -0.66
CA LYS A 77 -15.37 -9.68 -1.28
C LYS A 77 -15.54 -9.53 -2.80
N HIS A 78 -15.88 -8.34 -3.27
CA HIS A 78 -16.13 -8.11 -4.69
C HIS A 78 -14.84 -7.88 -5.49
N TRP A 79 -13.88 -7.14 -4.95
CA TRP A 79 -12.72 -6.67 -5.71
C TRP A 79 -11.40 -7.36 -5.36
N LEU A 80 -11.23 -7.84 -4.12
CA LEU A 80 -9.92 -8.25 -3.58
C LEU A 80 -9.87 -9.72 -3.11
N GLN A 81 -11.03 -10.36 -2.91
CA GLN A 81 -11.08 -11.76 -2.53
C GLN A 81 -10.67 -12.63 -3.72
N ASP A 82 -9.67 -13.48 -3.52
CA ASP A 82 -9.29 -14.48 -4.51
C ASP A 82 -10.47 -15.43 -4.73
N THR A 83 -10.98 -15.44 -5.96
CA THR A 83 -12.05 -16.34 -6.40
C THR A 83 -11.50 -17.59 -7.09
N GLN A 84 -10.18 -17.63 -7.33
CA GLN A 84 -9.48 -18.81 -7.81
C GLN A 84 -8.32 -19.16 -6.86
N PRO A 85 -8.10 -20.45 -6.56
CA PRO A 85 -6.90 -20.86 -5.83
C PRO A 85 -5.69 -20.48 -6.67
N ARG A 86 -4.81 -19.64 -6.13
CA ARG A 86 -3.50 -19.41 -6.72
C ARG A 86 -2.66 -20.63 -6.39
N ASP A 87 -2.11 -21.30 -7.40
CA ASP A 87 -1.11 -22.33 -7.19
C ASP A 87 0.07 -21.70 -6.43
N GLU A 88 0.18 -22.05 -5.15
CA GLU A 88 1.30 -21.67 -4.31
C GLU A 88 2.53 -22.46 -4.79
N LEU A 89 3.37 -21.82 -5.61
CA LEU A 89 4.70 -22.29 -5.99
C LEU A 89 5.70 -22.18 -4.84
#